data_AF-A0A378JFG6-F1
#
_entry.id   AF-A0A378JFG6-F1
#
_cell.length_a   1.000
_cell.length_b   1.000
_cell.length_c   1.000
_cell.angle_alpha   90.00
_cell.angle_beta   90.00
_cell.angle_gamma   90.00
#
_symmetry.space_group_name_H-M   'P 1'
#
loop_
_entity.id
_entity.type
_entity.pdbx_description
1 polymer ?
#
loop_
_entity_poly.entity_id
_entity_poly.type
_entity_poly.pdbx_seq_one_letter_code
_entity_poly.pdbx_strand_id
1 'polypeptide(L)'
;MQSKLEDADIFIYGKMGPKETNRILLAKVELLKKQPDFSSKLAALQENEGKLWLIRESRVDGLLTVQSVSYDKGSSKWKMNIPQRYLLSNEKGWIRNNESPGSDLFQAIADSVGGIIKLTEENTTPHLPGLLTLLSENGYYPENRINPKAGEETQTKAYTTYTNLSRSEKLHDRHLKSTIISLPEGILMALSCPLATKKTGEAKLMKDPVTLVKDGITYERVNLLEECPSLEEGHDFYPNIKLKTIINYIAANSLQPDEYLAKLEKVEEDIQDPILFATIENPVLSPSGYSYERSSIEQWISSKQSALPVWSNIQPIPDPVTRVDIRGKALVPNVNLRLFIDAWPSFYEEQQRNCLQFHLGS
;
A
#
# COMPACT_ATOMS: atom_id res chain seq x y z
N MET A 1 10.15 13.54 -40.68
CA MET A 1 10.80 12.66 -39.69
C MET A 1 10.23 13.00 -38.32
N GLN A 2 9.26 12.22 -37.84
CA GLN A 2 8.67 12.42 -36.52
C GLN A 2 9.58 11.70 -35.53
N SER A 3 10.35 12.44 -34.73
CA SER A 3 11.03 11.82 -33.59
C SER A 3 9.94 11.20 -32.73
N LYS A 4 9.99 9.87 -32.54
CA LYS A 4 9.22 9.21 -31.50
C LYS A 4 9.80 9.72 -30.18
N LEU A 5 9.30 10.86 -29.71
CA LEU A 5 9.56 11.32 -28.35
C LEU A 5 9.08 10.21 -27.43
N GLU A 6 10.03 9.59 -26.76
CA GLU A 6 9.77 8.45 -25.91
C GLU A 6 9.04 8.92 -24.64
N ASP A 7 8.14 8.08 -24.13
CA ASP A 7 7.52 8.31 -22.83
C ASP A 7 8.61 8.37 -21.75
N ALA A 8 8.48 9.27 -20.79
CA ALA A 8 9.39 9.34 -19.67
C ALA A 8 9.25 8.10 -18.78
N ASP A 9 10.25 7.87 -17.94
CA ASP A 9 10.21 6.73 -17.02
C ASP A 9 9.23 6.97 -15.88
N ILE A 10 9.17 8.20 -15.35
CA ILE A 10 8.25 8.61 -14.28
C ILE A 10 6.93 9.08 -14.90
N PHE A 11 5.78 8.64 -14.37
CA PHE A 11 4.46 9.02 -14.90
C PHE A 11 3.86 10.31 -14.31
N ILE A 12 4.57 10.94 -13.39
CA ILE A 12 4.20 12.23 -12.80
C ILE A 12 4.79 13.34 -13.67
N TYR A 13 3.95 14.22 -14.19
CA TYR A 13 4.39 15.45 -14.85
C TYR A 13 4.99 16.43 -13.85
N GLY A 14 5.95 17.25 -14.30
CA GLY A 14 6.45 18.38 -13.53
C GLY A 14 5.36 19.42 -13.22
N LYS A 15 5.72 20.42 -12.41
CA LYS A 15 4.80 21.53 -12.05
C LYS A 15 4.28 22.24 -13.31
N MET A 16 2.98 22.17 -13.54
CA MET A 16 2.31 22.81 -14.68
C MET A 16 0.92 23.36 -14.29
N GLY A 17 0.35 24.21 -15.14
CA GLY A 17 -0.95 24.83 -14.92
C GLY A 17 -2.12 24.09 -15.53
N PRO A 18 -3.36 24.36 -15.05
CA PRO A 18 -4.56 23.79 -15.63
C PRO A 18 -4.67 24.01 -17.14
N LYS A 19 -4.24 25.17 -17.67
CA LYS A 19 -4.28 25.45 -19.11
C LYS A 19 -3.37 24.52 -19.92
N GLU A 20 -2.15 24.27 -19.45
CA GLU A 20 -1.18 23.39 -20.11
C GLU A 20 -1.65 21.94 -20.04
N THR A 21 -2.07 21.49 -18.85
CA THR A 21 -2.60 20.15 -18.62
C THR A 21 -3.85 19.86 -19.46
N ASN A 22 -4.75 20.84 -19.59
CA ASN A 22 -5.95 20.70 -20.41
C ASN A 22 -5.60 20.55 -21.90
N ARG A 23 -4.55 21.22 -22.39
CA ARG A 23 -4.08 21.05 -23.77
C ARG A 23 -3.58 19.63 -24.03
N ILE A 24 -2.86 19.03 -23.08
CA ILE A 24 -2.40 17.63 -23.16
C ILE A 24 -3.59 16.67 -23.23
N LEU A 25 -4.55 16.82 -22.31
CA LEU A 25 -5.76 15.99 -22.26
C LEU A 25 -6.58 16.08 -23.55
N LEU A 26 -6.83 17.30 -24.05
CA LEU A 26 -7.56 17.52 -25.28
C LEU A 26 -6.81 17.00 -26.51
N ALA A 27 -5.48 17.17 -26.57
CA ALA A 27 -4.68 16.59 -27.64
C ALA A 27 -4.77 15.06 -27.67
N LYS A 28 -4.81 14.41 -26.50
CA LYS A 28 -5.00 12.96 -26.41
C LYS A 28 -6.39 12.53 -26.87
N VAL A 29 -7.43 13.29 -26.52
CA VAL A 29 -8.80 13.06 -27.05
C VAL A 29 -8.82 13.14 -28.57
N GLU A 30 -8.18 14.15 -29.17
CA GLU A 30 -8.12 14.28 -30.63
C GLU A 30 -7.31 13.16 -31.30
N LEU A 31 -6.28 12.64 -30.63
CA LEU A 31 -5.56 11.45 -31.09
C LEU A 31 -6.43 10.20 -30.99
N LEU A 32 -7.14 10.02 -29.89
CA LEU A 32 -8.03 8.89 -29.63
C LEU A 32 -9.14 8.80 -30.70
N LYS A 33 -9.74 9.93 -31.09
CA LYS A 33 -10.74 10.02 -32.18
C LYS A 33 -10.24 9.54 -33.53
N LYS A 34 -8.92 9.59 -33.78
CA LYS A 34 -8.30 9.18 -35.05
C LYS A 34 -7.93 7.70 -35.07
N GLN A 35 -8.10 6.98 -33.96
CA GLN A 35 -7.75 5.56 -33.88
C GLN A 35 -8.88 4.70 -34.47
N PRO A 36 -8.56 3.61 -35.17
CA PRO A 36 -9.56 2.73 -35.80
C PRO A 36 -10.46 2.03 -34.78
N ASP A 37 -9.99 1.87 -33.53
CA ASP A 37 -10.71 1.29 -32.40
C ASP A 37 -11.37 2.34 -31.49
N PHE A 38 -11.60 3.56 -32.01
CA PHE A 38 -12.19 4.66 -31.24
C PHE A 38 -13.54 4.28 -30.61
N SER A 39 -14.43 3.65 -31.37
CA SER A 39 -15.78 3.31 -30.89
C SER A 39 -15.74 2.33 -29.72
N SER A 40 -14.87 1.32 -29.74
CA SER A 40 -14.72 0.37 -28.64
C SER A 40 -14.08 1.02 -27.41
N LYS A 41 -13.07 1.87 -27.59
CA LYS A 41 -12.45 2.61 -26.48
C LYS A 41 -13.41 3.61 -25.84
N LEU A 42 -14.21 4.29 -26.66
CA LEU A 42 -15.25 5.19 -26.16
C LEU A 42 -16.32 4.44 -25.39
N ALA A 43 -16.76 3.27 -25.88
CA ALA A 43 -17.72 2.42 -25.18
C ALA A 43 -17.18 1.96 -23.82
N ALA A 44 -15.91 1.53 -23.74
CA ALA A 44 -15.27 1.13 -22.49
C ALA A 44 -15.18 2.29 -21.47
N LEU A 45 -14.82 3.49 -21.92
CA LEU A 45 -14.82 4.68 -21.06
C LEU A 45 -16.23 5.06 -20.59
N GLN A 46 -17.23 4.83 -21.44
CA GLN A 46 -18.63 5.13 -21.15
C GLN A 46 -19.28 4.14 -20.18
N GLU A 47 -18.93 2.86 -20.26
CA GLU A 47 -19.45 1.79 -19.41
C GLU A 47 -18.90 1.90 -17.98
N ASN A 48 -17.61 2.19 -17.85
CA ASN A 48 -16.91 2.19 -16.56
C ASN A 48 -16.82 3.57 -15.89
N GLU A 49 -17.55 4.57 -16.39
CA GLU A 49 -17.37 6.00 -16.05
C GLU A 49 -15.89 6.45 -16.08
N GLY A 50 -15.14 5.85 -17.00
CA GLY A 50 -13.70 5.99 -17.13
C GLY A 50 -13.29 7.39 -17.56
N LYS A 51 -12.14 7.83 -17.05
CA LYS A 51 -11.54 9.12 -17.36
C LYS A 51 -10.26 8.91 -18.16
N LEU A 52 -9.96 9.83 -19.08
CA LEU A 52 -8.58 10.06 -19.50
C LEU A 52 -7.95 11.01 -18.51
N TRP A 53 -6.76 10.69 -18.00
CA TRP A 53 -6.22 11.42 -16.86
C TRP A 53 -4.70 11.47 -16.83
N LEU A 54 -4.17 12.40 -16.06
CA LEU A 54 -2.74 12.49 -15.75
C LEU A 54 -2.55 13.04 -14.35
N ILE A 55 -1.37 12.76 -13.78
CA ILE A 55 -0.94 13.33 -12.51
C ILE A 55 0.21 14.31 -12.77
N ARG A 56 0.19 15.42 -12.06
CA ARG A 56 1.28 16.38 -12.03
C ARG A 56 1.58 16.80 -10.61
N GLU A 57 2.78 17.33 -10.41
CA GLU A 57 3.05 18.11 -9.22
C GLU A 57 2.07 19.28 -9.09
N SER A 58 1.54 19.45 -7.89
CA SER A 58 0.67 20.58 -7.60
C SER A 58 1.48 21.88 -7.60
N ARG A 59 0.78 22.99 -7.87
CA ARG A 59 1.32 24.34 -7.64
C ARG A 59 1.30 24.72 -6.17
N VAL A 60 0.60 23.93 -5.35
CA VAL A 60 0.63 23.99 -3.89
C VAL A 60 1.66 22.98 -3.44
N ASP A 61 2.70 23.43 -2.74
CA ASP A 61 3.80 22.56 -2.33
C ASP A 61 3.32 21.41 -1.45
N GLY A 62 3.94 20.24 -1.62
CA GLY A 62 3.61 19.02 -0.88
C GLY A 62 2.39 18.24 -1.39
N LEU A 63 1.75 18.66 -2.49
CA LEU A 63 0.57 17.99 -3.04
C LEU A 63 0.78 17.47 -4.46
N LEU A 64 0.00 16.46 -4.84
CA LEU A 64 -0.22 16.03 -6.21
C LEU A 64 -1.53 16.58 -6.75
N THR A 65 -1.61 16.83 -8.06
CA THR A 65 -2.86 17.16 -8.74
C THR A 65 -3.16 16.17 -9.84
N VAL A 66 -4.36 15.60 -9.81
CA VAL A 66 -4.92 14.76 -10.87
C VAL A 66 -5.89 15.59 -11.69
N GLN A 67 -5.66 15.62 -13.01
CA GLN A 67 -6.58 16.25 -13.96
C GLN A 67 -7.09 15.24 -14.95
N SER A 68 -8.32 15.43 -15.39
CA SER A 68 -9.01 14.46 -16.25
C SER A 68 -10.03 15.08 -17.17
N VAL A 69 -10.36 14.32 -18.20
CA VAL A 69 -11.49 14.56 -19.11
C VAL A 69 -12.30 13.28 -19.20
N SER A 70 -13.63 13.41 -19.18
CA SER A 70 -14.59 12.32 -19.29
C SER A 70 -15.56 12.60 -20.43
N TYR A 71 -16.16 11.54 -20.98
CA TYR A 71 -17.18 11.69 -22.00
C TYR A 71 -18.56 11.76 -21.36
N ASP A 72 -19.27 12.86 -21.61
CA ASP A 72 -20.65 13.03 -21.15
C ASP A 72 -21.62 12.49 -22.19
N LYS A 73 -22.32 11.40 -21.85
CA LYS A 73 -23.33 10.75 -22.69
C LYS A 73 -24.51 11.68 -23.00
N GLY A 74 -24.92 12.53 -22.06
CA GLY A 74 -26.09 13.39 -22.23
C GLY A 74 -25.86 14.50 -23.24
N SER A 75 -24.64 15.04 -23.28
CA SER A 75 -24.26 16.11 -24.22
C SER A 75 -23.45 15.64 -25.43
N SER A 76 -23.12 14.34 -25.50
CA SER A 76 -22.23 13.73 -26.50
C SER A 76 -20.89 14.47 -26.66
N LYS A 77 -20.38 15.04 -25.57
CA LYS A 77 -19.19 15.89 -25.56
C LYS A 77 -18.20 15.46 -24.47
N TRP A 78 -16.92 15.70 -24.75
CA TRP A 78 -15.87 15.58 -23.74
C TRP A 78 -15.94 16.76 -22.78
N LYS A 79 -15.95 16.47 -21.48
CA LYS A 79 -16.03 17.46 -20.40
C LYS A 79 -14.77 17.40 -19.55
N MET A 80 -14.14 18.57 -19.36
CA MET A 80 -13.05 18.71 -18.40
C MET A 80 -13.57 18.55 -16.98
N ASN A 81 -12.97 17.66 -16.21
CA ASN A 81 -13.31 17.47 -14.80
C ASN A 81 -12.58 18.48 -13.91
N ILE A 82 -13.15 18.75 -12.73
CA ILE A 82 -12.51 19.60 -11.73
C ILE A 82 -11.23 18.90 -11.24
N PRO A 83 -10.07 19.58 -11.25
CA PRO A 83 -8.81 19.01 -10.74
C PRO A 83 -8.96 18.53 -9.30
N GLN A 84 -8.39 17.36 -9.02
CA GLN A 84 -8.38 16.76 -7.68
C GLN A 84 -6.97 16.88 -7.11
N ARG A 85 -6.85 17.40 -5.89
CA ARG A 85 -5.59 17.58 -5.18
C ARG A 85 -5.46 16.57 -4.05
N TYR A 86 -4.28 15.99 -3.90
CA TYR A 86 -3.98 14.98 -2.91
C TYR A 86 -2.78 15.38 -2.08
N LEU A 87 -2.92 15.29 -0.76
CA LEU A 87 -1.85 15.41 0.21
C LEU A 87 -1.46 14.02 0.72
N LEU A 88 -0.22 13.87 1.17
CA LEU A 88 0.28 12.62 1.73
C LEU A 88 0.24 12.66 3.26
N SER A 89 -0.29 11.61 3.87
CA SER A 89 -0.23 11.32 5.31
C SER A 89 0.55 10.03 5.53
N ASN A 90 1.46 10.02 6.50
CA ASN A 90 2.25 8.82 6.82
C ASN A 90 1.37 7.67 7.36
N GLU A 91 0.23 7.97 8.00
CA GLU A 91 -0.65 6.96 8.58
C GLU A 91 -1.73 6.49 7.60
N LYS A 92 -2.28 7.42 6.81
CA LYS A 92 -3.47 7.20 5.97
C LYS A 92 -3.18 7.19 4.47
N GLY A 93 -1.94 7.43 4.07
CA GLY A 93 -1.53 7.52 2.66
C GLY A 93 -2.04 8.79 1.99
N TRP A 94 -2.36 8.69 0.69
CA TRP A 94 -2.83 9.84 -0.09
C TRP A 94 -4.29 10.18 0.21
N ILE A 95 -4.56 11.43 0.55
CA ILE A 95 -5.89 11.92 0.93
C ILE A 95 -6.24 13.13 0.07
N ARG A 96 -7.51 13.22 -0.33
CA ARG A 96 -8.01 14.33 -1.13
C ARG A 96 -8.16 15.61 -0.30
N ASN A 97 -7.61 16.72 -0.78
CA ASN A 97 -7.84 18.06 -0.22
C ASN A 97 -7.93 19.09 -1.36
N ASN A 98 -9.17 19.43 -1.73
CA ASN A 98 -9.46 20.39 -2.79
C ASN A 98 -9.73 21.81 -2.29
N GLU A 99 -9.60 22.06 -1.00
CA GLU A 99 -9.88 23.36 -0.42
C GLU A 99 -8.87 24.41 -0.85
N SER A 100 -9.27 25.68 -0.82
CA SER A 100 -8.41 26.79 -1.22
C SER A 100 -7.17 26.82 -0.33
N PRO A 101 -5.95 26.88 -0.90
CA PRO A 101 -4.73 27.02 -0.09
C PRO A 101 -4.83 28.25 0.80
N GLY A 102 -4.51 28.09 2.09
CA GLY A 102 -4.62 29.15 3.09
C GLY A 102 -6.02 29.39 3.65
N SER A 103 -7.02 28.58 3.28
CA SER A 103 -8.32 28.57 3.99
C SER A 103 -8.25 27.74 5.28
N ASP A 104 -9.07 28.10 6.27
CA ASP A 104 -9.17 27.37 7.54
C ASP A 104 -9.51 25.89 7.34
N LEU A 105 -10.38 25.59 6.37
CA LEU A 105 -10.77 24.21 6.07
C LEU A 105 -9.63 23.41 5.43
N PHE A 106 -8.84 24.04 4.56
CA PHE A 106 -7.63 23.41 4.00
C PHE A 106 -6.64 23.03 5.10
N GLN A 107 -6.41 23.96 6.04
CA GLN A 107 -5.49 23.76 7.15
C GLN A 107 -6.03 22.71 8.13
N ALA A 108 -7.31 22.75 8.48
CA ALA A 108 -7.94 21.76 9.34
C ALA A 108 -7.82 20.33 8.78
N ILE A 109 -7.98 20.15 7.46
CA ILE A 109 -7.77 18.86 6.82
C ILE A 109 -6.30 18.44 6.92
N ALA A 110 -5.36 19.33 6.63
CA ALA A 110 -3.93 19.03 6.72
C ALA A 110 -3.52 18.67 8.16
N ASP A 111 -3.94 19.45 9.16
CA ASP A 111 -3.61 19.24 10.57
C ASP A 111 -4.20 17.92 11.10
N SER A 112 -5.41 17.55 10.65
CA SER A 112 -6.06 16.29 11.05
C SER A 112 -5.30 15.03 10.65
N VAL A 113 -4.27 15.16 9.81
CA VAL A 113 -3.47 14.04 9.28
C VAL A 113 -1.96 14.25 9.45
N GLY A 114 -1.57 15.15 10.35
CA GLY A 114 -0.17 15.41 10.72
C GLY A 114 0.49 16.59 9.99
N GLY A 115 -0.29 17.42 9.31
CA GLY A 115 0.19 18.59 8.56
C GLY A 115 0.62 18.27 7.13
N ILE A 116 1.16 19.27 6.43
CA ILE A 116 1.74 19.08 5.10
C ILE A 116 3.19 18.62 5.27
N ILE A 117 3.42 17.33 5.02
CA ILE A 117 4.77 16.76 5.09
C ILE A 117 5.56 17.08 3.83
N LYS A 118 6.89 17.16 3.99
CA LYS A 118 7.79 17.22 2.84
C LYS A 118 7.79 15.86 2.14
N LEU A 119 7.56 15.86 0.84
CA LEU A 119 7.57 14.64 0.05
C LEU A 119 9.01 14.20 -0.19
N THR A 120 9.27 12.92 0.09
CA THR A 120 10.56 12.26 -0.11
C THR A 120 10.32 10.87 -0.69
N GLU A 121 11.33 10.25 -1.29
CA GLU A 121 11.18 8.93 -1.91
C GLU A 121 10.75 7.88 -0.87
N GLU A 122 11.22 8.02 0.36
CA GLU A 122 10.93 7.13 1.48
C GLU A 122 9.46 7.16 1.90
N ASN A 123 8.79 8.31 1.80
CA ASN A 123 7.38 8.44 2.20
C ASN A 123 6.40 8.29 1.04
N THR A 124 6.74 8.65 -0.19
CA THR A 124 5.83 8.49 -1.34
C THR A 124 5.77 7.04 -1.84
N THR A 125 6.91 6.34 -1.91
CA THR A 125 7.02 4.99 -2.49
C THR A 125 6.05 3.99 -1.86
N PRO A 126 5.94 3.90 -0.51
CA PRO A 126 5.01 2.97 0.13
C PRO A 126 3.54 3.25 -0.19
N HIS A 127 3.21 4.50 -0.53
CA HIS A 127 1.84 4.94 -0.74
C HIS A 127 1.43 4.99 -2.22
N LEU A 128 2.33 4.64 -3.16
CA LEU A 128 2.01 4.53 -4.58
C LEU A 128 0.86 3.54 -4.86
N PRO A 129 0.86 2.30 -4.33
CA PRO A 129 -0.26 1.38 -4.54
C PRO A 129 -1.59 1.94 -4.02
N GLY A 130 -1.56 2.58 -2.86
CA GLY A 130 -2.73 3.24 -2.27
C GLY A 130 -3.25 4.38 -3.13
N LEU A 131 -2.36 5.20 -3.73
CA LEU A 131 -2.75 6.23 -4.69
C LEU A 131 -3.43 5.62 -5.92
N LEU A 132 -2.85 4.58 -6.52
CA LEU A 132 -3.42 3.95 -7.71
C LEU A 132 -4.78 3.30 -7.43
N THR A 133 -4.94 2.70 -6.24
CA THR A 133 -6.20 2.12 -5.79
C THR A 133 -7.26 3.21 -5.63
N LEU A 134 -6.96 4.26 -4.85
CA LEU A 134 -7.81 5.43 -4.64
C LEU A 134 -8.24 6.06 -5.97
N LEU A 135 -7.33 6.15 -6.93
CA LEU A 135 -7.61 6.68 -8.27
C LEU A 135 -8.53 5.73 -9.05
N SER A 136 -8.27 4.42 -9.05
CA SER A 136 -9.11 3.45 -9.77
C SER A 136 -10.56 3.43 -9.27
N GLU A 137 -10.78 3.51 -7.95
CA GLU A 137 -12.10 3.61 -7.32
C GLU A 137 -12.88 4.86 -7.76
N ASN A 138 -12.18 5.87 -8.28
CA ASN A 138 -12.74 7.11 -8.78
C ASN A 138 -12.70 7.19 -10.32
N GLY A 139 -12.62 6.07 -11.03
CA GLY A 139 -12.69 5.98 -12.50
C GLY A 139 -11.41 6.42 -13.22
N TYR A 140 -10.28 6.53 -12.50
CA TYR A 140 -8.97 6.84 -13.07
C TYR A 140 -8.17 5.54 -13.32
N TYR A 141 -8.60 4.75 -14.30
CA TYR A 141 -7.97 3.46 -14.58
C TYR A 141 -6.57 3.61 -15.21
N PRO A 142 -5.55 2.85 -14.78
CA PRO A 142 -4.15 2.99 -15.24
C PRO A 142 -3.95 2.98 -16.76
N GLU A 143 -4.72 2.17 -17.50
CA GLU A 143 -4.65 2.05 -18.95
C GLU A 143 -5.08 3.33 -19.69
N ASN A 144 -5.82 4.21 -19.01
CA ASN A 144 -6.29 5.48 -19.54
C ASN A 144 -5.41 6.66 -19.10
N ARG A 145 -4.30 6.39 -18.41
CA ARG A 145 -3.33 7.39 -17.99
C ARG A 145 -2.57 7.95 -19.18
N ILE A 146 -2.37 9.26 -19.18
CA ILE A 146 -1.50 9.96 -20.11
C ILE A 146 -0.18 10.19 -19.40
N ASN A 147 0.89 9.65 -19.97
CA ASN A 147 2.22 9.73 -19.42
C ASN A 147 2.99 10.92 -20.02
N PRO A 148 3.87 11.57 -19.24
CA PRO A 148 4.82 12.55 -19.75
C PRO A 148 5.75 11.94 -20.80
N LYS A 149 6.19 12.77 -21.73
CA LYS A 149 7.35 12.48 -22.58
C LYS A 149 8.62 12.80 -21.84
N ALA A 150 9.74 12.22 -22.26
CA ALA A 150 11.05 12.55 -21.70
C ALA A 150 11.30 14.07 -21.69
N GLY A 151 11.61 14.62 -20.51
CA GLY A 151 11.75 16.04 -20.24
C GLY A 151 10.48 16.76 -19.75
N GLU A 152 9.31 16.10 -19.76
CA GLU A 152 8.05 16.64 -19.21
C GLU A 152 7.74 16.10 -17.80
N GLU A 153 8.43 15.04 -17.38
CA GLU A 153 8.30 14.43 -16.06
C GLU A 153 8.83 15.33 -14.94
N THR A 154 8.36 15.06 -13.73
CA THR A 154 8.86 15.70 -12.51
C THR A 154 10.35 15.43 -12.32
N GLN A 155 11.07 16.46 -11.87
CA GLN A 155 12.45 16.35 -11.42
C GLN A 155 12.54 16.17 -9.90
N THR A 156 11.40 16.07 -9.22
CA THR A 156 11.32 15.88 -7.78
C THR A 156 11.70 14.44 -7.45
N LYS A 157 12.80 14.29 -6.69
CA LYS A 157 13.34 12.98 -6.28
C LYS A 157 12.33 12.12 -5.52
N ALA A 158 11.30 12.72 -4.93
CA ALA A 158 10.26 11.96 -4.23
C ALA A 158 9.41 11.06 -5.15
N TYR A 159 9.53 11.11 -6.48
CA TYR A 159 8.68 10.30 -7.37
C TYR A 159 9.46 9.40 -8.33
N THR A 160 10.73 9.16 -8.06
CA THR A 160 11.62 8.29 -8.86
C THR A 160 11.06 6.88 -9.03
N THR A 161 10.31 6.37 -8.06
CA THR A 161 9.67 5.04 -8.09
C THR A 161 8.32 5.00 -8.81
N TYR A 162 7.78 6.15 -9.22
CA TYR A 162 6.46 6.25 -9.85
C TYR A 162 6.60 6.03 -11.37
N THR A 163 7.00 4.81 -11.76
CA THR A 163 7.42 4.53 -13.13
C THR A 163 6.32 3.99 -14.04
N ASN A 164 6.48 4.16 -15.36
CA ASN A 164 5.64 3.56 -16.38
C ASN A 164 5.90 2.05 -16.47
N LEU A 165 4.87 1.27 -16.16
CA LEU A 165 4.88 -0.20 -16.23
C LEU A 165 5.32 -0.71 -17.63
N SER A 166 4.98 0.02 -18.70
CA SER A 166 5.30 -0.32 -20.09
C SER A 166 6.77 -0.14 -20.49
N ARG A 167 7.61 0.52 -19.67
CA ARG A 167 9.07 0.62 -19.89
C ARG A 167 9.89 -0.28 -18.98
N SER A 168 9.31 -0.78 -17.90
CA SER A 168 9.95 -1.76 -17.03
C SER A 168 10.22 -3.11 -17.73
N GLU A 169 9.66 -3.33 -18.93
CA GLU A 169 9.90 -4.52 -19.75
C GLU A 169 11.04 -4.35 -20.79
N LYS A 170 11.70 -3.18 -20.87
CA LYS A 170 12.76 -2.91 -21.86
C LYS A 170 14.07 -2.33 -21.29
N LEU A 171 14.26 -2.35 -19.97
CA LEU A 171 15.61 -2.28 -19.43
C LEU A 171 16.18 -3.70 -19.48
N HIS A 172 17.00 -3.93 -20.50
CA HIS A 172 17.89 -5.08 -20.70
C HIS A 172 17.50 -6.41 -20.03
N ASP A 173 17.34 -7.39 -20.90
CA ASP A 173 17.80 -8.77 -20.88
C ASP A 173 19.21 -8.98 -20.24
N ARG A 174 19.45 -8.41 -19.06
CA ARG A 174 20.17 -9.11 -18.02
C ARG A 174 19.12 -10.01 -17.44
N HIS A 175 19.30 -11.31 -17.61
CA HIS A 175 18.72 -12.31 -16.73
C HIS A 175 18.28 -11.66 -15.41
N LEU A 176 16.99 -11.38 -15.27
CA LEU A 176 16.34 -11.51 -13.98
C LEU A 176 16.51 -13.00 -13.71
N LYS A 177 17.68 -13.36 -13.19
CA LYS A 177 17.69 -14.29 -12.08
C LYS A 177 16.58 -13.72 -11.21
N SER A 178 15.46 -14.45 -11.18
CA SER A 178 14.64 -14.53 -9.98
C SER A 178 15.59 -14.17 -8.85
N THR A 179 15.43 -12.98 -8.26
CA THR A 179 16.04 -12.77 -6.97
C THR A 179 15.24 -13.72 -6.11
N ILE A 180 15.64 -15.00 -6.13
CA ILE A 180 15.27 -16.00 -5.17
C ILE A 180 15.73 -15.30 -3.91
N ILE A 181 14.81 -14.64 -3.23
CA ILE A 181 15.05 -14.23 -1.87
C ILE A 181 15.26 -15.57 -1.19
N SER A 182 16.52 -15.94 -1.01
CA SER A 182 16.89 -17.14 -0.28
C SER A 182 16.65 -16.81 1.18
N LEU A 183 15.38 -16.66 1.54
CA LEU A 183 14.96 -16.58 2.92
C LEU A 183 15.23 -17.95 3.53
N PRO A 184 15.76 -18.00 4.76
CA PRO A 184 15.75 -19.22 5.54
C PRO A 184 14.35 -19.81 5.53
N GLU A 185 14.27 -21.14 5.45
CA GLU A 185 13.00 -21.88 5.34
C GLU A 185 11.97 -21.44 6.39
N GLY A 186 12.42 -21.18 7.62
CA GLY A 186 11.57 -20.68 8.71
C GLY A 186 10.91 -19.33 8.41
N ILE A 187 11.67 -18.35 7.91
CA ILE A 187 11.13 -17.02 7.53
C ILE A 187 10.20 -17.16 6.32
N LEU A 188 10.59 -17.96 5.33
CA LEU A 188 9.79 -18.16 4.13
C LEU A 188 8.45 -18.84 4.46
N MET A 189 8.46 -19.86 5.31
CA MET A 189 7.26 -20.54 5.79
C MET A 189 6.34 -19.61 6.58
N ALA A 190 6.91 -18.78 7.46
CA ALA A 190 6.13 -17.85 8.27
C ALA A 190 5.43 -16.78 7.42
N LEU A 191 6.06 -16.34 6.33
CA LEU A 191 5.59 -15.19 5.55
C LEU A 191 4.87 -15.56 4.24
N SER A 192 4.80 -16.84 3.90
CA SER A 192 4.15 -17.33 2.68
C SER A 192 2.75 -17.89 2.92
N CYS A 193 1.89 -17.82 1.90
CA CYS A 193 0.55 -18.38 1.96
C CYS A 193 0.57 -19.91 1.71
N PRO A 194 0.11 -20.75 2.67
CA PRO A 194 0.09 -22.20 2.49
C PRO A 194 -0.77 -22.66 1.30
N LEU A 195 -1.89 -21.98 1.03
CA LEU A 195 -2.77 -22.29 -0.10
C LEU A 195 -2.11 -21.99 -1.45
N ALA A 196 -1.37 -20.88 -1.53
CA ALA A 196 -0.62 -20.53 -2.73
C ALA A 196 0.45 -21.59 -3.01
N THR A 197 1.24 -21.94 -2.00
CA THR A 197 2.30 -22.95 -2.12
C THR A 197 1.76 -24.31 -2.52
N LYS A 198 0.61 -24.72 -1.96
CA LYS A 198 -0.04 -25.98 -2.36
C LYS A 198 -0.50 -25.98 -3.83
N LYS A 199 -1.00 -24.84 -4.34
CA LYS A 199 -1.49 -24.71 -5.73
C LYS A 199 -0.36 -24.62 -6.76
N THR A 200 0.68 -23.85 -6.45
CA THR A 200 1.74 -23.49 -7.43
C THR A 200 3.05 -24.24 -7.22
N GLY A 201 3.24 -24.88 -6.06
CA GLY A 201 4.53 -25.45 -5.65
C GLY A 201 5.57 -24.40 -5.23
N GLU A 202 5.24 -23.10 -5.31
CA GLU A 202 6.15 -22.00 -5.00
C GLU A 202 5.70 -21.25 -3.73
N ALA A 203 6.61 -21.07 -2.78
CA ALA A 203 6.40 -20.20 -1.62
C ALA A 203 6.64 -18.74 -2.02
N LYS A 204 5.58 -17.93 -1.97
CA LYS A 204 5.61 -16.48 -2.24
C LYS A 204 5.12 -15.74 -1.01
N LEU A 205 5.79 -14.63 -0.71
CA LEU A 205 5.40 -13.72 0.36
C LEU A 205 3.97 -13.22 0.16
N MET A 206 3.20 -13.22 1.24
CA MET A 206 1.83 -12.70 1.25
C MET A 206 1.83 -11.18 1.04
N LYS A 207 0.87 -10.67 0.28
CA LYS A 207 0.66 -9.23 0.08
C LYS A 207 -0.45 -8.69 0.97
N ASP A 208 -1.50 -9.48 1.17
CA ASP A 208 -2.60 -9.13 2.05
C ASP A 208 -2.93 -10.27 3.03
N PRO A 209 -2.08 -10.44 4.07
CA PRO A 209 -2.22 -11.54 5.01
C PRO A 209 -3.46 -11.40 5.90
N VAL A 210 -4.28 -12.46 5.95
CA VAL A 210 -5.44 -12.61 6.83
C VAL A 210 -5.34 -13.92 7.61
N THR A 211 -5.67 -13.89 8.90
CA THR A 211 -5.59 -15.06 9.78
C THR A 211 -6.97 -15.65 9.98
N LEU A 212 -7.11 -16.93 9.66
CA LEU A 212 -8.37 -17.65 9.79
C LEU A 212 -8.59 -18.05 11.26
N VAL A 213 -9.77 -17.71 11.79
CA VAL A 213 -10.11 -17.89 13.21
C VAL A 213 -10.07 -19.36 13.62
N LYS A 214 -10.44 -20.26 12.69
CA LYS A 214 -10.58 -21.70 12.96
C LYS A 214 -9.25 -22.39 13.32
N ASP A 215 -8.15 -21.94 12.73
CA ASP A 215 -6.85 -22.63 12.80
C ASP A 215 -5.69 -21.71 13.20
N GLY A 216 -5.89 -20.39 13.21
CA GLY A 216 -4.87 -19.40 13.53
C GLY A 216 -3.77 -19.26 12.47
N ILE A 217 -3.98 -19.85 11.28
CA ILE A 217 -3.03 -19.80 10.18
C ILE A 217 -3.33 -18.57 9.32
N THR A 218 -2.27 -17.90 8.87
CA THR A 218 -2.36 -16.76 7.98
C THR A 218 -2.29 -17.18 6.52
N TYR A 219 -3.18 -16.61 5.71
CA TYR A 219 -3.34 -16.85 4.29
C TYR A 219 -3.30 -15.54 3.53
N GLU A 220 -3.00 -15.62 2.23
CA GLU A 220 -3.28 -14.52 1.30
C GLU A 220 -4.80 -14.39 1.14
N ARG A 221 -5.34 -13.18 1.35
CA ARG A 221 -6.78 -12.92 1.34
C ARG A 221 -7.48 -13.43 0.09
N VAL A 222 -6.93 -13.10 -1.08
CA VAL A 222 -7.53 -13.50 -2.36
C VAL A 222 -7.60 -15.02 -2.49
N ASN A 223 -6.54 -15.73 -2.11
CA ASN A 223 -6.51 -17.20 -2.17
C ASN A 223 -7.48 -17.85 -1.17
N LEU A 224 -7.66 -17.26 0.02
CA LEU A 224 -8.59 -17.75 1.02
C LEU A 224 -10.05 -17.59 0.55
N LEU A 225 -10.39 -16.43 -0.01
CA LEU A 225 -11.74 -16.13 -0.48
C LEU A 225 -12.08 -16.84 -1.80
N GLU A 226 -11.09 -17.19 -2.62
CA GLU A 226 -11.29 -18.08 -3.76
C GLU A 226 -11.70 -19.49 -3.34
N GLU A 227 -11.09 -20.04 -2.28
CA GLU A 227 -11.41 -21.39 -1.77
C GLU A 227 -12.73 -21.40 -0.98
N CYS A 228 -12.97 -20.36 -0.19
CA CYS A 228 -14.13 -20.23 0.68
C CYS A 228 -14.76 -18.83 0.57
N PRO A 229 -15.56 -18.55 -0.47
CA PRO A 229 -16.15 -17.22 -0.71
C PRO A 229 -17.14 -16.75 0.36
N SER A 230 -17.64 -17.66 1.19
CA SER A 230 -18.64 -17.38 2.22
C SER A 230 -18.07 -16.89 3.54
N LEU A 231 -16.74 -16.77 3.67
CA LEU A 231 -16.11 -16.33 4.92
C LEU A 231 -16.27 -14.82 5.10
N GLU A 232 -16.53 -14.40 6.34
CA GLU A 232 -16.72 -13.00 6.71
C GLU A 232 -15.55 -12.46 7.55
N GLU A 233 -15.04 -11.28 7.18
CA GLU A 233 -14.01 -10.59 7.97
C GLU A 233 -14.57 -10.11 9.32
N GLY A 234 -13.79 -10.25 10.39
CA GLY A 234 -14.23 -9.89 11.74
C GLY A 234 -15.11 -10.94 12.42
N HIS A 235 -15.39 -12.05 11.72
CA HIS A 235 -16.00 -13.25 12.28
C HIS A 235 -15.17 -14.51 12.00
N ASP A 236 -14.92 -14.82 10.73
CA ASP A 236 -14.26 -16.06 10.31
C ASP A 236 -12.75 -15.88 10.12
N PHE A 237 -12.31 -14.68 9.76
CA PHE A 237 -10.90 -14.32 9.66
C PHE A 237 -10.69 -12.86 10.06
N TYR A 238 -9.45 -12.53 10.46
CA TYR A 238 -9.04 -11.18 10.83
C TYR A 238 -7.85 -10.73 9.96
N PRO A 239 -7.73 -9.43 9.64
CA PRO A 239 -6.52 -8.91 8.99
C PRO A 239 -5.29 -9.12 9.88
N ASN A 240 -4.11 -9.40 9.32
CA ASN A 240 -2.88 -9.58 10.09
C ASN A 240 -1.93 -8.40 9.88
N ILE A 241 -2.15 -7.32 10.62
CA ILE A 241 -1.49 -6.02 10.38
C ILE A 241 0.02 -6.11 10.62
N LYS A 242 0.45 -6.67 11.77
CA LYS A 242 1.88 -6.81 12.10
C LYS A 242 2.62 -7.66 11.06
N LEU A 243 2.05 -8.80 10.66
CA LEU A 243 2.69 -9.65 9.65
C LEU A 243 2.77 -8.95 8.28
N LYS A 244 1.76 -8.18 7.89
CA LYS A 244 1.80 -7.35 6.66
C LYS A 244 2.96 -6.35 6.70
N THR A 245 3.14 -5.66 7.83
CA THR A 245 4.24 -4.71 8.02
C THR A 245 5.60 -5.40 7.94
N ILE A 246 5.77 -6.52 8.65
CA ILE A 246 6.99 -7.33 8.63
C ILE A 246 7.33 -7.79 7.21
N ILE A 247 6.35 -8.30 6.46
CA ILE A 247 6.56 -8.73 5.07
C ILE A 247 7.07 -7.58 4.21
N ASN A 248 6.53 -6.37 4.40
CA ASN A 248 6.99 -5.19 3.66
C ASN A 248 8.44 -4.83 3.97
N TYR A 249 8.92 -5.03 5.20
CA TYR A 249 10.32 -4.84 5.55
C TYR A 249 11.22 -5.91 4.92
N ILE A 250 10.83 -7.18 5.00
CA ILE A 250 11.59 -8.30 4.44
C ILE A 250 11.67 -8.22 2.90
N ALA A 251 10.57 -7.85 2.25
CA ALA A 251 10.49 -7.71 0.79
C ALA A 251 11.28 -6.51 0.25
N ALA A 252 11.75 -5.59 1.11
CA ALA A 252 12.59 -4.45 0.72
C ALA A 252 14.08 -4.81 0.56
N ASN A 253 14.40 -6.08 0.29
CA ASN A 253 15.77 -6.59 0.16
C ASN A 253 16.55 -6.05 -1.07
N SER A 254 15.90 -5.26 -1.92
CA SER A 254 16.52 -4.57 -3.04
C SER A 254 17.19 -3.24 -2.66
N LEU A 255 17.08 -2.82 -1.39
CA LEU A 255 17.73 -1.62 -0.86
C LEU A 255 19.25 -1.80 -0.71
N GLN A 256 19.97 -0.69 -0.54
CA GLN A 256 21.39 -0.76 -0.16
C GLN A 256 21.52 -1.46 1.21
N PRO A 257 22.63 -2.17 1.50
CA PRO A 257 22.79 -2.97 2.72
C PRO A 257 22.46 -2.23 4.02
N ASP A 258 22.93 -0.99 4.18
CA ASP A 258 22.67 -0.19 5.39
C ASP A 258 21.21 0.27 5.51
N GLU A 259 20.58 0.62 4.38
CA GLU A 259 19.16 0.99 4.34
C GLU A 259 18.25 -0.23 4.61
N TYR A 260 18.67 -1.41 4.14
CA TYR A 260 17.99 -2.66 4.42
C TYR A 260 18.11 -3.03 5.91
N LEU A 261 19.30 -2.91 6.52
CA LEU A 261 19.47 -3.12 7.96
C LEU A 261 18.61 -2.16 8.78
N ALA A 262 18.57 -0.88 8.44
CA ALA A 262 17.72 0.10 9.13
C ALA A 262 16.21 -0.22 9.02
N LYS A 263 15.79 -0.90 7.94
CA LYS A 263 14.42 -1.44 7.82
C LYS A 263 14.22 -2.68 8.69
N LEU A 264 15.20 -3.58 8.73
CA LEU A 264 15.17 -4.77 9.57
C LEU A 264 15.18 -4.44 11.06
N GLU A 265 15.86 -3.37 11.50
CA GLU A 265 15.81 -2.89 12.88
C GLU A 265 14.38 -2.55 13.33
N LYS A 266 13.51 -2.09 12.42
CA LYS A 266 12.11 -1.80 12.74
C LYS A 266 11.28 -3.05 13.02
N VAL A 267 11.73 -4.22 12.55
CA VAL A 267 11.07 -5.49 12.87
C VAL A 267 11.13 -5.75 14.38
N GLU A 268 12.19 -5.34 15.08
CA GLU A 268 12.30 -5.47 16.54
C GLU A 268 11.15 -4.76 17.26
N GLU A 269 10.74 -3.59 16.76
CA GLU A 269 9.58 -2.86 17.29
C GLU A 269 8.26 -3.58 16.94
N ASP A 270 8.16 -4.14 15.72
CA ASP A 270 6.95 -4.81 15.24
C ASP A 270 6.72 -6.21 15.81
N ILE A 271 7.74 -6.84 16.40
CA ILE A 271 7.58 -8.10 17.17
C ILE A 271 7.36 -7.87 18.67
N GLN A 272 7.37 -6.62 19.13
CA GLN A 272 7.05 -6.29 20.52
C GLN A 272 5.54 -6.21 20.76
N ASP A 273 5.16 -6.62 21.97
CA ASP A 273 3.82 -6.50 22.50
C ASP A 273 3.50 -5.03 22.77
N PRO A 274 2.41 -4.46 22.21
CA PRO A 274 2.07 -3.05 22.42
C PRO A 274 1.69 -2.68 23.86
N ILE A 275 1.47 -3.65 24.75
CA ILE A 275 1.10 -3.42 26.15
C ILE A 275 2.32 -3.55 27.05
N LEU A 276 3.11 -4.62 26.89
CA LEU A 276 4.29 -4.93 27.71
C LEU A 276 5.59 -4.33 27.18
N PHE A 277 5.64 -3.92 25.90
CA PHE A 277 6.84 -3.45 25.21
C PHE A 277 8.00 -4.45 25.25
N ALA A 278 7.68 -5.74 25.28
CA ALA A 278 8.61 -6.86 25.23
C ALA A 278 8.31 -7.73 24.01
N THR A 279 9.30 -8.47 23.50
CA THR A 279 9.11 -9.41 22.39
C THR A 279 7.99 -10.39 22.71
N ILE A 280 7.08 -10.59 21.77
CA ILE A 280 5.93 -11.48 21.94
C ILE A 280 6.38 -12.94 21.88
N GLU A 281 6.03 -13.75 22.88
CA GLU A 281 6.37 -15.18 22.90
C GLU A 281 5.18 -16.03 22.43
N ASN A 282 3.97 -15.65 22.81
CA ASN A 282 2.73 -16.35 22.48
C ASN A 282 1.75 -15.40 21.76
N PRO A 283 1.99 -15.12 20.47
CA PRO A 283 1.23 -14.10 19.77
C PRO A 283 -0.21 -14.55 19.53
N VAL A 284 -1.13 -13.67 19.89
CA VAL A 284 -2.55 -13.77 19.56
C VAL A 284 -2.99 -12.53 18.80
N LEU A 285 -3.86 -12.73 17.82
CA LEU A 285 -4.47 -11.71 17.00
C LEU A 285 -5.82 -11.35 17.60
N SER A 286 -6.07 -10.06 17.79
CA SER A 286 -7.40 -9.57 18.11
C SER A 286 -8.23 -9.37 16.83
N PRO A 287 -9.56 -9.25 16.92
CA PRO A 287 -10.44 -8.97 15.79
C PRO A 287 -10.12 -7.67 15.04
N SER A 288 -9.40 -6.73 15.68
CA SER A 288 -8.95 -5.50 15.05
C SER A 288 -7.77 -5.72 14.07
N GLY A 289 -7.17 -6.92 14.12
CA GLY A 289 -6.02 -7.30 13.33
C GLY A 289 -4.66 -6.96 13.92
N TYR A 290 -4.63 -6.44 15.15
CA TYR A 290 -3.38 -6.27 15.91
C TYR A 290 -3.00 -7.54 16.68
N SER A 291 -1.70 -7.82 16.78
CA SER A 291 -1.19 -8.93 17.59
C SER A 291 -0.61 -8.46 18.91
N TYR A 292 -0.79 -9.30 19.92
CA TYR A 292 -0.39 -9.09 21.30
C TYR A 292 0.23 -10.36 21.87
N GLU A 293 0.98 -10.21 22.94
CA GLU A 293 1.26 -11.30 23.86
C GLU A 293 -0.06 -11.77 24.51
N ARG A 294 -0.34 -13.07 24.48
CA ARG A 294 -1.61 -13.62 24.97
C ARG A 294 -1.93 -13.16 26.38
N SER A 295 -0.96 -13.31 27.28
CA SER A 295 -1.16 -12.98 28.69
C SER A 295 -1.47 -11.50 28.90
N SER A 296 -0.86 -10.60 28.11
CA SER A 296 -1.05 -9.16 28.25
C SER A 296 -2.44 -8.71 27.80
N ILE A 297 -2.91 -9.19 26.65
CA ILE A 297 -4.24 -8.82 26.13
C ILE A 297 -5.37 -9.44 26.95
N GLU A 298 -5.19 -10.67 27.46
CA GLU A 298 -6.16 -11.30 28.36
C GLU A 298 -6.29 -10.55 29.68
N GLN A 299 -5.16 -10.08 30.25
CA GLN A 299 -5.16 -9.23 31.43
C GLN A 299 -5.82 -7.87 31.16
N TRP A 300 -5.55 -7.26 29.99
CA TRP A 300 -6.21 -6.03 29.56
C TRP A 300 -7.73 -6.21 29.51
N ILE A 301 -8.22 -7.24 28.80
CA ILE A 301 -9.65 -7.56 28.70
C ILE A 301 -10.25 -7.76 30.10
N SER A 302 -9.58 -8.53 30.96
CA SER A 302 -10.03 -8.79 32.33
C SER A 302 -10.09 -7.52 33.18
N SER A 303 -9.15 -6.59 33.02
CA SER A 303 -9.13 -5.30 33.72
C SER A 303 -10.31 -4.40 33.32
N LYS A 304 -10.72 -4.45 32.05
CA LYS A 304 -11.87 -3.68 31.54
C LYS A 304 -13.21 -4.31 31.92
N GLN A 305 -13.24 -5.61 32.16
CA GLN A 305 -14.42 -6.31 32.66
C GLN A 305 -14.62 -6.12 34.16
N SER A 306 -13.54 -6.18 34.96
CA SER A 306 -13.59 -6.06 36.42
C SER A 306 -14.03 -4.67 36.91
N ALA A 307 -13.89 -3.64 36.07
CA ALA A 307 -14.28 -2.27 36.40
C ALA A 307 -15.79 -1.99 36.24
N LEU A 308 -16.58 -2.98 35.87
CA LEU A 308 -18.00 -2.83 35.53
C LEU A 308 -18.91 -3.50 36.57
N PRO A 309 -20.01 -2.86 37.00
CA PRO A 309 -21.03 -3.54 37.80
C PRO A 309 -21.60 -4.73 37.03
N VAL A 310 -21.94 -5.81 37.75
CA VAL A 310 -22.37 -7.14 37.24
C VAL A 310 -23.49 -7.09 36.17
N TRP A 311 -24.17 -5.96 36.01
CA TRP A 311 -25.28 -5.75 35.07
C TRP A 311 -24.92 -5.02 33.78
N SER A 312 -23.72 -4.45 33.62
CA SER A 312 -23.33 -3.74 32.38
C SER A 312 -22.52 -4.63 31.44
N ASN A 313 -23.16 -5.68 30.91
CA ASN A 313 -22.57 -6.58 29.90
C ASN A 313 -22.50 -5.98 28.47
N ILE A 314 -22.86 -4.71 28.31
CA ILE A 314 -23.05 -4.04 27.01
C ILE A 314 -21.88 -3.10 26.67
N GLN A 315 -21.02 -2.75 27.63
CA GLN A 315 -19.99 -1.74 27.41
C GLN A 315 -18.81 -2.28 26.60
N PRO A 316 -18.43 -1.68 25.46
CA PRO A 316 -17.37 -2.21 24.59
C PRO A 316 -16.04 -2.37 25.34
N ILE A 317 -15.28 -3.38 24.97
CA ILE A 317 -13.89 -3.54 25.44
C ILE A 317 -13.01 -3.05 24.30
N PRO A 318 -12.40 -1.86 24.42
CA PRO A 318 -11.58 -1.33 23.34
C PRO A 318 -10.28 -2.11 23.26
N ASP A 319 -9.93 -2.51 22.04
CA ASP A 319 -8.59 -2.91 21.67
C ASP A 319 -7.57 -1.83 22.11
N PRO A 320 -6.43 -2.21 22.72
CA PRO A 320 -5.47 -1.25 23.27
C PRO A 320 -4.95 -0.23 22.24
N VAL A 321 -4.80 -0.65 20.97
CA VAL A 321 -4.18 0.15 19.91
C VAL A 321 -5.25 0.81 19.05
N THR A 322 -6.14 0.00 18.48
CA THR A 322 -7.11 0.44 17.46
C THR A 322 -8.39 1.03 18.05
N ARG A 323 -8.64 0.80 19.35
CA ARG A 323 -9.88 1.15 20.06
C ARG A 323 -11.14 0.48 19.53
N VAL A 324 -11.02 -0.43 18.55
CA VAL A 324 -12.13 -1.25 18.05
C VAL A 324 -12.66 -2.13 19.18
N ASP A 325 -13.97 -2.34 19.23
CA ASP A 325 -14.57 -3.21 20.25
C ASP A 325 -14.20 -4.68 19.98
N ILE A 326 -13.54 -5.30 20.94
CA ILE A 326 -13.12 -6.71 20.91
C ILE A 326 -13.93 -7.57 21.88
N ARG A 327 -14.97 -7.02 22.52
CA ARG A 327 -15.81 -7.77 23.46
C ARG A 327 -16.47 -8.96 22.79
N GLY A 328 -16.40 -10.12 23.45
CA GLY A 328 -17.11 -11.34 23.03
C GLY A 328 -16.59 -11.95 21.73
N LYS A 329 -15.47 -11.45 21.21
CA LYS A 329 -14.79 -11.97 20.03
C LYS A 329 -13.60 -12.81 20.44
N ALA A 330 -13.23 -13.78 19.61
CA ALA A 330 -12.13 -14.68 19.90
C ALA A 330 -10.78 -13.97 19.73
N LEU A 331 -9.85 -14.22 20.66
CA LEU A 331 -8.43 -14.02 20.40
C LEU A 331 -7.92 -15.26 19.66
N VAL A 332 -7.29 -15.04 18.51
CA VAL A 332 -6.89 -16.13 17.61
C VAL A 332 -5.38 -16.32 17.73
N PRO A 333 -4.85 -17.55 17.89
CA PRO A 333 -3.40 -17.76 17.81
C PRO A 333 -2.85 -17.23 16.49
N ASN A 334 -1.79 -16.42 16.51
CA ASN A 334 -1.14 -15.93 15.29
C ASN A 334 0.05 -16.85 14.97
N VAL A 335 -0.24 -18.01 14.38
CA VAL A 335 0.75 -19.08 14.16
C VAL A 335 1.92 -18.58 13.32
N ASN A 336 1.63 -17.84 12.25
CA ASN A 336 2.65 -17.31 11.34
C ASN A 336 3.55 -16.26 12.00
N LEU A 337 3.01 -15.37 12.84
CA LEU A 337 3.84 -14.42 13.58
C LEU A 337 4.76 -15.13 14.58
N ARG A 338 4.27 -16.18 15.26
CA ARG A 338 5.13 -16.99 16.15
C ARG A 338 6.30 -17.62 15.40
N LEU A 339 6.00 -18.28 14.28
CA LEU A 339 7.03 -18.90 13.42
C LEU A 339 8.06 -17.86 12.93
N PHE A 340 7.60 -16.64 12.62
CA PHE A 340 8.49 -15.56 12.24
C PHE A 340 9.40 -15.13 13.40
N ILE A 341 8.83 -14.89 14.59
CA ILE A 341 9.58 -14.48 15.78
C ILE A 341 10.63 -15.52 16.16
N ASP A 342 10.28 -16.81 16.11
CA ASP A 342 11.20 -17.91 16.41
C ASP A 342 12.40 -17.93 15.44
N ALA A 343 12.17 -17.59 14.17
CA ALA A 343 13.20 -17.60 13.13
C ALA A 343 13.98 -16.27 13.02
N TRP A 344 13.47 -15.19 13.61
CA TRP A 344 13.98 -13.83 13.43
C TRP A 344 15.42 -13.62 13.92
N PRO A 345 15.83 -14.05 15.14
CA PRO A 345 17.18 -13.78 15.65
C PRO A 345 18.28 -14.33 14.74
N SER A 346 18.13 -15.59 14.28
CA SER A 346 19.09 -16.22 13.39
C SER A 346 19.17 -15.53 12.03
N PHE A 347 18.03 -15.11 11.49
CA PHE A 347 17.97 -14.37 10.24
C PHE A 347 18.64 -12.99 10.36
N TYR A 348 18.33 -12.23 11.41
CA TYR A 348 18.86 -10.89 11.60
C TYR A 348 20.38 -10.89 11.79
N GLU A 349 20.92 -11.81 12.59
CA GLU A 349 22.37 -11.98 12.76
C GLU A 349 23.10 -12.35 11.46
N GLU A 350 22.48 -13.12 10.59
CA GLU A 350 23.03 -13.46 9.27
C GLU A 350 23.08 -12.22 8.36
N GLN A 351 21.98 -11.46 8.30
CA GLN A 351 21.93 -10.23 7.50
C GLN A 351 22.92 -9.18 7.99
N GLN A 352 23.07 -9.02 9.31
CA GLN A 352 24.05 -8.10 9.90
C GLN A 352 25.49 -8.48 9.52
N ARG A 353 25.83 -9.79 9.57
CA ARG A 353 27.15 -10.28 9.14
C ARG A 353 27.41 -10.05 7.66
N ASN A 354 26.41 -10.29 6.81
CA ASN A 354 26.53 -10.10 5.36
C ASN A 354 26.79 -8.63 5.00
N CYS A 355 26.14 -7.70 5.70
CA CYS A 355 26.36 -6.27 5.49
C CYS A 355 27.75 -5.80 5.97
N LEU A 356 28.25 -6.34 7.09
CA LEU A 356 29.58 -6.02 7.60
C LEU A 356 30.71 -6.54 6.69
N GLN A 357 30.52 -7.70 6.04
CA GLN A 357 31.49 -8.24 5.07
C GLN A 357 31.57 -7.41 3.79
N PHE A 358 30.46 -6.81 3.35
CA PHE A 358 30.44 -5.88 2.21
C PHE A 358 31.31 -4.63 2.44
N HIS A 359 31.39 -4.17 3.69
CA HIS A 359 32.18 -2.99 4.08
C HIS A 359 33.68 -3.27 4.23
N LEU A 360 34.08 -4.51 4.53
CA LEU A 360 35.48 -4.89 4.71
C LEU A 360 36.17 -5.37 3.41
N GLY A 361 35.39 -5.62 2.34
CA GLY A 361 35.87 -6.09 1.04
C GLY A 361 35.90 -5.03 -0.07
N SER A 362 35.65 -3.76 0.23
CA SER A 362 35.61 -2.63 -0.71
C SER A 362 36.88 -1.78 -0.65
#